data_AF-N9KI48-F1
#
_entry.id   AF-N9KI48-F1
#
_cell.length_a   1.000
_cell.length_b   1.000
_cell.length_c   1.000
_cell.angle_alpha   90.00
_cell.angle_beta   90.00
_cell.angle_gamma   90.00
#
_symmetry.space_group_name_H-M   'P 1'
#
loop_
_entity.id
_entity.type
_entity.pdbx_description
1 polymer ?
#
loop_
_entity_poly.entity_id
_entity_poly.type
_entity_poly.pdbx_seq_one_letter_code
_entity_poly.pdbx_strand_id
1 'polypeptide(L)'
;MTTALYQLCHQVFPELVQVPEPTHPHNFYQFMNWSNTLHSNIQYVELKEYYDNGTDKCYQLQQAQVDIEQLNNRIEAEVEQLFAEYTDTTADEQNEIDFAEHIYAILFNNIYAVAEQHGLALLLISNENPYWMLVPDLTEQIDRLIEAFNATFSDVELYHYV
;
A
#
# COMPACT_ATOMS: atom_id res chain seq x y z
N MET A 1 26.38 5.23 6.39
CA MET A 1 25.62 6.46 6.67
C MET A 1 24.16 6.04 6.66
N THR A 2 23.45 6.24 7.76
CA THR A 2 22.00 6.02 7.84
C THR A 2 21.31 7.03 6.93
N THR A 3 20.42 6.59 6.05
CA THR A 3 19.63 7.51 5.22
C THR A 3 18.53 8.14 6.06
N ALA A 4 18.10 9.36 5.71
CA ALA A 4 17.00 10.04 6.42
C ALA A 4 15.71 9.20 6.42
N LEU A 5 15.53 8.34 5.42
CA LEU A 5 14.42 7.40 5.30
C LEU A 5 14.28 6.51 6.54
N TYR A 6 15.33 5.81 6.97
CA TYR A 6 15.22 4.87 8.12
C TYR A 6 14.85 5.60 9.42
N GLN A 7 15.35 6.83 9.61
CA GLN A 7 14.98 7.65 10.76
C GLN A 7 13.51 8.07 10.75
N LEU A 8 12.95 8.35 9.56
CA LEU A 8 11.53 8.66 9.39
C LEU A 8 10.67 7.41 9.56
N CYS A 9 11.11 6.28 9.02
CA CYS A 9 10.45 4.98 9.22
C CYS A 9 10.38 4.63 10.71
N HIS A 10 11.40 4.91 11.52
CA HIS A 10 11.32 4.71 12.98
C HIS A 10 10.27 5.57 13.69
N GLN A 11 9.84 6.69 13.09
CA GLN A 11 8.78 7.51 13.68
C GLN A 11 7.39 6.96 13.34
N VAL A 12 7.27 6.32 12.17
CA VAL A 12 6.04 5.74 11.65
C VAL A 12 5.82 4.31 12.18
N PHE A 13 6.91 3.53 12.22
CA PHE A 13 7.00 2.14 12.65
C PHE A 13 8.00 2.06 13.83
N PRO A 14 7.61 2.50 15.04
CA PRO A 14 8.52 2.63 16.18
C PRO A 14 9.13 1.30 16.63
N GLU A 15 8.48 0.18 16.33
CA GLU A 15 9.00 -1.16 16.59
C GLU A 15 10.30 -1.44 15.83
N LEU A 16 10.54 -0.80 14.68
CA LEU A 16 11.73 -1.05 13.85
C LEU A 16 13.02 -0.50 14.46
N VAL A 17 12.94 0.35 15.49
CA VAL A 17 14.11 0.89 16.21
C VAL A 17 15.01 -0.23 16.77
N GLN A 18 14.45 -1.41 17.05
CA GLN A 18 15.20 -2.57 17.54
C GLN A 18 15.80 -3.46 16.43
N VAL A 19 15.46 -3.19 15.17
CA VAL A 19 15.91 -3.96 14.01
C VAL A 19 17.13 -3.27 13.37
N PRO A 20 18.28 -3.95 13.22
CA PRO A 20 19.42 -3.37 12.53
C PRO A 20 19.07 -2.95 11.09
N GLU A 21 19.51 -1.75 10.70
CA GLU A 21 19.32 -1.24 9.34
C GLU A 21 19.96 -2.18 8.29
N PRO A 22 19.42 -2.21 7.05
CA PRO A 22 19.97 -2.98 5.94
C PRO A 22 21.46 -2.71 5.68
N THR A 23 22.19 -3.77 5.31
CA THR A 23 23.59 -3.64 4.87
C THR A 23 23.71 -2.79 3.59
N HIS A 24 22.71 -2.87 2.71
CA HIS A 24 22.60 -2.05 1.50
C HIS A 24 21.38 -1.14 1.60
N PRO A 25 21.50 0.07 2.19
CA PRO A 25 20.35 0.93 2.50
C PRO A 25 19.62 1.50 1.27
N HIS A 26 20.22 1.41 0.08
CA HIS A 26 19.61 1.85 -1.19
C HIS A 26 19.02 0.66 -1.99
N ASN A 27 19.06 -0.56 -1.44
CA ASN A 27 18.44 -1.71 -2.06
C ASN A 27 16.97 -1.83 -1.59
N PHE A 28 16.04 -1.62 -2.51
CA PHE A 28 14.61 -1.63 -2.22
C PHE A 28 14.13 -2.95 -1.57
N TYR A 29 14.60 -4.10 -2.04
CA TYR A 29 14.21 -5.40 -1.47
C TYR A 29 14.73 -5.58 -0.04
N GLN A 30 15.93 -5.09 0.28
CA GLN A 30 16.40 -5.10 1.67
C GLN A 30 15.59 -4.15 2.56
N PHE A 31 15.17 -3.00 2.04
CA PHE A 31 14.25 -2.10 2.75
C PHE A 31 12.90 -2.77 3.01
N MET A 32 12.30 -3.40 2.00
CA MET A 32 11.04 -4.14 2.15
C MET A 32 11.13 -5.23 3.22
N ASN A 33 12.19 -6.04 3.19
CA ASN A 33 12.41 -7.09 4.20
C ASN A 33 12.60 -6.50 5.60
N TRP A 34 13.33 -5.39 5.71
CA TRP A 34 13.55 -4.70 6.98
C TRP A 34 12.25 -4.12 7.55
N SER A 35 11.48 -3.38 6.74
CA SER A 35 10.20 -2.78 7.13
C SER A 35 9.19 -3.82 7.61
N ASN A 36 9.27 -5.04 7.07
CA ASN A 36 8.38 -6.14 7.40
C ASN A 36 8.96 -7.16 8.42
N THR A 37 10.09 -6.85 9.06
CA THR A 37 10.80 -7.84 9.91
C THR A 37 10.01 -8.26 11.14
N LEU A 38 9.28 -7.32 11.77
CA LEU A 38 8.54 -7.59 13.01
C LEU A 38 7.03 -7.72 12.77
N HIS A 39 6.51 -6.88 11.88
CA HIS A 39 5.09 -6.77 11.54
C HIS A 39 4.94 -6.58 10.04
N SER A 40 3.79 -6.94 9.47
CA SER A 40 3.53 -6.70 8.05
C SER A 40 3.12 -5.23 7.87
N ASN A 41 4.10 -4.36 7.60
CA ASN A 41 3.91 -2.92 7.46
C ASN A 41 3.64 -2.50 6.02
N ILE A 42 4.32 -3.14 5.05
CA ILE A 42 4.16 -2.90 3.62
C ILE A 42 3.62 -4.16 2.96
N GLN A 43 2.51 -4.01 2.26
CA GLN A 43 1.82 -5.08 1.56
C GLN A 43 2.11 -5.00 0.06
N TYR A 44 2.03 -6.15 -0.59
CA TYR A 44 2.12 -6.29 -2.04
C TYR A 44 0.75 -6.72 -2.56
N VAL A 45 0.33 -6.22 -3.71
CA VAL A 45 -0.86 -6.73 -4.38
C VAL A 45 -0.54 -7.03 -5.84
N GLU A 46 -0.88 -8.24 -6.26
CA GLU A 46 -0.86 -8.64 -7.66
C GLU A 46 -2.28 -8.52 -8.22
N LEU A 47 -2.43 -7.86 -9.37
CA LEU A 47 -3.73 -7.64 -10.00
C LEU A 47 -4.55 -8.93 -10.15
N LYS A 48 -3.91 -10.00 -10.62
CA LYS A 48 -4.55 -11.30 -10.88
C LYS A 48 -5.04 -11.97 -9.60
N GLU A 49 -4.51 -11.54 -8.46
CA GLU A 49 -4.79 -12.07 -7.13
C GLU A 49 -5.18 -10.92 -6.18
N TYR A 50 -6.01 -9.98 -6.63
CA TYR A 50 -6.43 -8.81 -5.85
C TYR A 50 -7.12 -9.17 -4.51
N TYR A 51 -7.58 -10.42 -4.36
CA TYR A 51 -8.11 -10.96 -3.11
C TYR A 51 -7.02 -11.24 -2.06
N ASP A 52 -5.77 -11.49 -2.46
CA ASP A 52 -4.59 -11.52 -1.57
C ASP A 52 -3.93 -10.13 -1.55
N ASN A 53 -4.71 -9.11 -1.20
CA ASN A 53 -4.27 -7.72 -1.13
C ASN A 53 -3.48 -7.38 0.14
N GLY A 54 -3.32 -8.31 1.08
CA GLY A 54 -2.58 -8.13 2.34
C GLY A 54 -3.32 -7.36 3.45
N THR A 55 -4.62 -7.04 3.27
CA THR A 55 -5.41 -6.35 4.30
C THR A 55 -5.50 -7.13 5.62
N ASP A 56 -5.55 -8.45 5.56
CA ASP A 56 -5.59 -9.36 6.70
C ASP A 56 -4.30 -9.37 7.53
N LYS A 57 -3.16 -9.13 6.87
CA LYS A 57 -1.83 -9.12 7.46
C LYS A 57 -1.40 -7.73 7.91
N CYS A 58 -1.97 -6.67 7.33
CA CYS A 58 -1.58 -5.29 7.58
C CYS A 58 -1.65 -4.93 9.07
N TYR A 59 -0.50 -4.60 9.66
CA TYR A 59 -0.39 -4.35 11.08
C TYR A 59 -1.23 -3.16 11.55
N GLN A 60 -1.26 -2.07 10.78
CA GLN A 60 -2.02 -0.88 11.14
C GLN A 60 -3.53 -1.14 11.15
N LEU A 61 -4.06 -1.92 10.19
CA LEU A 61 -5.47 -2.30 10.19
C LEU A 61 -5.81 -3.19 11.39
N GLN A 62 -4.92 -4.11 11.76
CA GLN A 62 -5.07 -4.95 12.96
C GLN A 62 -5.06 -4.11 14.25
N GLN A 63 -4.15 -3.14 14.38
CA GLN A 63 -4.09 -2.23 15.54
C GLN A 63 -5.33 -1.34 15.63
N ALA A 64 -5.83 -0.89 14.49
CA ALA A 64 -7.07 -0.12 14.38
C ALA A 64 -8.34 -0.95 14.62
N GLN A 65 -8.21 -2.27 14.77
CA GLN A 65 -9.33 -3.21 14.94
C GLN A 65 -10.37 -3.12 13.81
N VAL A 66 -9.88 -2.92 12.58
CA VAL A 66 -10.72 -2.85 11.40
C VAL A 66 -11.42 -4.20 11.17
N ASP A 67 -12.69 -4.14 10.77
CA ASP A 67 -13.43 -5.30 10.29
C ASP A 67 -12.93 -5.67 8.88
N ILE A 68 -11.89 -6.51 8.83
CA ILE A 68 -11.26 -6.96 7.59
C ILE A 68 -12.23 -7.76 6.71
N GLU A 69 -13.13 -8.53 7.32
CA GLU A 69 -14.13 -9.30 6.59
C GLU A 69 -15.09 -8.37 5.86
N GLN A 70 -15.58 -7.33 6.56
CA GLN A 70 -16.43 -6.32 5.94
C GLN A 70 -15.71 -5.55 4.83
N LEU A 71 -14.44 -5.17 5.03
CA LEU A 71 -13.63 -4.48 4.02
C LEU A 71 -13.49 -5.32 2.75
N ASN A 72 -13.08 -6.59 2.89
CA ASN A 72 -12.88 -7.47 1.74
C ASN A 72 -14.20 -7.81 1.02
N ASN A 73 -15.30 -8.02 1.76
CA ASN A 73 -16.62 -8.21 1.17
C ASN A 73 -17.06 -7.01 0.32
N ARG A 74 -16.71 -5.78 0.74
CA ARG A 74 -17.03 -4.57 -0.03
C ARG A 74 -16.20 -4.48 -1.32
N ILE A 75 -14.91 -4.78 -1.24
CA ILE A 75 -14.02 -4.83 -2.41
C ILE A 75 -14.53 -5.87 -3.41
N GLU A 76 -14.85 -7.08 -2.95
CA GLU A 76 -15.37 -8.15 -3.80
C GLU A 76 -16.67 -7.75 -4.49
N ALA A 77 -17.64 -7.18 -3.76
CA ALA A 77 -18.91 -6.74 -4.33
C ALA A 77 -18.74 -5.64 -5.40
N GLU A 78 -17.84 -4.67 -5.18
CA GLU A 78 -17.56 -3.61 -6.17
C GLU A 78 -16.83 -4.15 -7.41
N VAL A 79 -15.90 -5.11 -7.24
CA VAL A 79 -15.22 -5.79 -8.36
C VAL A 79 -16.20 -6.67 -9.16
N GLU A 80 -17.08 -7.42 -8.51
CA GLU A 80 -18.13 -8.21 -9.18
C GLU A 80 -19.04 -7.32 -10.03
N GLN A 81 -19.40 -6.14 -9.51
CA GLN A 81 -20.18 -5.15 -10.26
C GLN A 81 -19.42 -4.67 -11.50
N LEU A 82 -18.12 -4.35 -11.36
CA LEU A 82 -17.26 -3.97 -12.49
C LEU A 82 -17.25 -5.06 -13.57
N PHE A 83 -17.10 -6.34 -13.19
CA PHE A 83 -17.15 -7.45 -14.15
C PHE A 83 -18.49 -7.53 -14.90
N ALA A 84 -19.61 -7.30 -14.22
CA ALA A 84 -20.93 -7.30 -14.86
C ALA A 84 -21.04 -6.18 -15.91
N GLU A 85 -20.58 -4.97 -15.57
CA GLU A 85 -20.57 -3.81 -16.47
C GLU A 85 -19.66 -4.02 -17.70
N TYR A 86 -18.51 -4.66 -17.52
CA TYR A 86 -17.60 -5.02 -18.62
C TYR A 86 -18.16 -6.14 -19.50
N THR A 87 -18.96 -7.06 -18.96
CA THR A 87 -19.56 -8.15 -19.74
C THR A 87 -20.68 -7.65 -20.66
N ASP A 88 -21.37 -6.58 -20.26
CA ASP A 88 -22.45 -5.95 -21.04
C ASP A 88 -21.95 -4.95 -22.11
N THR A 89 -20.66 -4.58 -22.09
CA THR A 89 -20.02 -3.71 -23.09
C THR A 89 -19.51 -4.50 -24.30
N THR A 90 -19.59 -3.92 -25.50
CA THR A 90 -19.17 -4.60 -26.73
C THR A 90 -17.65 -4.83 -26.75
N ALA A 91 -17.19 -5.95 -27.29
CA ALA A 91 -15.78 -6.37 -27.28
C ALA A 91 -14.77 -5.37 -27.88
N ASP A 92 -15.22 -4.39 -28.67
CA ASP A 92 -14.37 -3.32 -29.21
C ASP A 92 -14.04 -2.21 -28.17
N GLU A 93 -14.74 -2.18 -27.03
CA GLU A 93 -14.57 -1.20 -25.94
C GLU A 93 -13.85 -1.79 -24.71
N GLN A 94 -13.63 -3.11 -24.68
CA GLN A 94 -12.97 -3.80 -23.58
C GLN A 94 -11.45 -3.66 -23.67
N ASN A 95 -10.89 -2.67 -22.98
CA ASN A 95 -9.44 -2.54 -22.82
C ASN A 95 -9.02 -3.24 -21.51
N GLU A 96 -8.24 -4.33 -21.59
CA GLU A 96 -7.75 -5.08 -20.42
C GLU A 96 -6.93 -4.20 -19.45
N ILE A 97 -6.22 -3.18 -19.96
CA ILE A 97 -5.47 -2.23 -19.13
C ILE A 97 -6.42 -1.37 -18.30
N ASP A 98 -7.51 -0.91 -18.91
CA ASP A 98 -8.49 -0.07 -18.25
C ASP A 98 -9.23 -0.86 -17.14
N PHE A 99 -9.57 -2.11 -17.43
CA PHE A 99 -10.17 -3.01 -16.43
C PHE A 99 -9.26 -3.23 -15.21
N ALA A 100 -7.96 -3.43 -15.47
CA ALA A 100 -6.96 -3.60 -14.43
C ALA A 100 -6.84 -2.37 -13.52
N GLU A 101 -6.78 -1.18 -14.12
CA GLU A 101 -6.72 0.09 -13.38
C GLU A 101 -7.96 0.30 -12.50
N HIS A 102 -9.15 -0.07 -13.00
CA HIS A 102 -10.38 0.01 -12.21
C HIS A 102 -10.40 -0.94 -11.01
N ILE A 103 -9.85 -2.16 -11.14
CA ILE A 103 -9.71 -3.08 -9.97
C ILE A 103 -8.80 -2.46 -8.91
N TYR A 104 -7.65 -1.90 -9.31
CA TYR A 104 -6.77 -1.23 -8.35
C TYR A 104 -7.44 -0.01 -7.71
N ALA A 105 -8.20 0.78 -8.48
CA ALA A 105 -8.95 1.90 -7.95
C ALA A 105 -9.99 1.45 -6.91
N ILE A 106 -10.76 0.39 -7.18
CA ILE A 106 -11.72 -0.18 -6.21
C ILE A 106 -10.97 -0.61 -4.94
N LEU A 107 -9.88 -1.35 -5.08
CA LEU A 107 -9.10 -1.83 -3.94
C LEU A 107 -8.59 -0.67 -3.07
N PHE A 108 -7.86 0.28 -3.67
CA PHE A 108 -7.23 1.36 -2.92
C PHE A 108 -8.23 2.38 -2.40
N ASN A 109 -9.33 2.64 -3.10
CA ASN A 109 -10.42 3.49 -2.58
C ASN A 109 -11.05 2.89 -1.32
N ASN A 110 -11.26 1.58 -1.28
CA ASN A 110 -11.83 0.92 -0.11
C ASN A 110 -10.85 0.90 1.06
N ILE A 111 -9.57 0.60 0.82
CA ILE A 111 -8.52 0.67 1.85
C ILE A 111 -8.39 2.11 2.37
N TYR A 112 -8.33 3.10 1.49
CA TYR A 112 -8.25 4.52 1.84
C TYR A 112 -9.44 4.97 2.70
N ALA A 113 -10.67 4.65 2.27
CA ALA A 113 -11.88 5.06 2.98
C ALA A 113 -11.96 4.49 4.41
N VAL A 114 -11.39 3.30 4.64
CA VAL A 114 -11.27 2.73 5.98
C VAL A 114 -10.11 3.38 6.73
N ALA A 115 -8.94 3.52 6.12
CA ALA A 115 -7.77 4.15 6.75
C ALA A 115 -8.09 5.56 7.28
N GLU A 116 -8.79 6.37 6.51
CA GLU A 116 -9.19 7.74 6.88
C GLU A 116 -10.04 7.77 8.16
N GLN A 117 -10.96 6.81 8.34
CA GLN A 117 -11.80 6.70 9.54
C GLN A 117 -10.99 6.43 10.81
N HIS A 118 -9.78 5.91 10.66
CA HIS A 118 -8.87 5.57 11.75
C HIS A 118 -7.69 6.54 11.87
N GLY A 119 -7.69 7.67 11.13
CA GLY A 119 -6.61 8.65 11.16
C GLY A 119 -5.30 8.13 10.54
N LEU A 120 -5.41 7.24 9.56
CA LEU A 120 -4.32 6.67 8.80
C LEU A 120 -4.35 7.19 7.36
N ALA A 121 -3.17 7.40 6.79
CA ALA A 121 -2.96 7.73 5.39
C ALA A 121 -2.48 6.50 4.61
N LEU A 122 -2.94 6.38 3.36
CA LEU A 122 -2.53 5.32 2.44
C LEU A 122 -1.42 5.80 1.52
N LEU A 123 -0.26 5.14 1.58
CA LEU A 123 0.86 5.41 0.69
C LEU A 123 1.07 4.24 -0.27
N LEU A 124 1.33 4.54 -1.54
CA LEU A 124 1.56 3.56 -2.60
C LEU A 124 2.97 3.69 -3.15
N ILE A 125 3.59 2.55 -3.46
CA ILE A 125 4.90 2.47 -4.13
C ILE A 125 4.67 2.00 -5.56
N SER A 126 5.03 2.82 -6.53
CA SER A 126 4.96 2.50 -7.95
C SER A 126 5.99 1.43 -8.30
N ASN A 127 5.49 0.30 -8.77
CA ASN A 127 6.25 -0.82 -9.32
C ASN A 127 5.32 -1.56 -10.30
N GLU A 128 5.81 -2.58 -11.04
CA GLU A 128 4.99 -3.34 -12.00
C GLU A 128 3.68 -3.84 -11.37
N ASN A 129 3.77 -4.28 -10.11
CA ASN A 129 2.64 -4.49 -9.23
C ASN A 129 2.85 -3.63 -7.97
N PRO A 130 1.85 -2.83 -7.55
CA PRO A 130 2.04 -1.83 -6.52
C PRO A 130 2.22 -2.47 -5.14
N TYR A 131 3.00 -1.77 -4.32
CA TYR A 131 3.02 -2.02 -2.87
C TYR A 131 2.26 -0.90 -2.18
N TRP A 132 1.72 -1.19 -1.01
CA TRP A 132 1.00 -0.20 -0.21
C TRP A 132 1.33 -0.32 1.27
N MET A 133 1.22 0.80 1.99
CA MET A 133 1.37 0.84 3.44
C MET A 133 0.45 1.88 4.05
N LEU A 134 0.14 1.70 5.33
CA LEU A 134 -0.58 2.69 6.12
C LEU A 134 0.36 3.33 7.11
N VAL A 135 0.22 4.64 7.27
CA VAL A 135 0.99 5.45 8.20
C VAL A 135 0.05 6.40 8.94
N PRO A 136 0.40 6.94 10.12
CA PRO A 136 -0.40 7.99 10.74
C PRO A 136 -0.60 9.18 9.79
N ASP A 137 -1.82 9.71 9.72
CA ASP A 137 -2.15 10.83 8.84
C ASP A 137 -1.60 12.16 9.38
N LEU A 138 -0.30 12.36 9.18
CA LEU A 138 0.45 13.54 9.59
C LEU A 138 1.16 14.11 8.35
N THR A 139 0.52 15.05 7.66
CA THR A 139 0.95 15.58 6.35
C THR A 139 2.44 15.91 6.28
N GLU A 140 2.98 16.67 7.24
CA GLU A 140 4.41 17.05 7.22
C GLU A 140 5.34 15.84 7.36
N GLN A 141 4.94 14.81 8.11
CA GLN A 141 5.71 13.58 8.24
C GLN A 141 5.63 12.73 6.96
N ILE A 142 4.45 12.65 6.34
CA ILE A 142 4.21 11.95 5.08
C ILE A 142 5.06 12.56 3.97
N ASP A 143 5.04 13.89 3.81
CA ASP A 143 5.81 14.59 2.77
C ASP A 143 7.31 14.32 2.90
N ARG A 144 7.83 14.38 4.13
CA ARG A 144 9.25 14.08 4.42
C ARG A 144 9.60 12.62 4.14
N LEU A 145 8.69 11.70 4.45
CA LEU A 145 8.87 10.28 4.18
C LEU A 145 8.93 10.02 2.67
N ILE A 146 8.02 10.60 1.90
CA ILE A 146 7.97 10.52 0.44
C ILE A 146 9.26 11.07 -0.17
N GLU A 147 9.66 12.28 0.22
CA GLU A 147 10.88 12.91 -0.28
C GLU A 147 12.12 12.05 0.01
N ALA A 148 12.25 11.55 1.24
CA ALA A 148 13.38 10.71 1.62
C ALA A 148 13.39 9.34 0.92
N PHE A 149 12.22 8.74 0.70
CA PHE A 149 12.09 7.48 -0.03
C PHE A 149 12.52 7.65 -1.49
N ASN A 150 11.96 8.65 -2.18
CA ASN A 150 12.23 8.91 -3.60
C ASN A 150 13.67 9.40 -3.85
N ALA A 151 14.33 9.99 -2.84
CA ALA A 151 15.75 10.29 -2.88
C ALA A 151 16.64 9.05 -2.67
N THR A 152 16.12 8.00 -2.02
CA THR A 152 16.87 6.77 -1.69
C THR A 152 16.78 5.72 -2.78
N PHE A 153 15.60 5.57 -3.41
CA PHE A 153 15.35 4.57 -4.45
C PHE A 153 15.03 5.23 -5.78
N SER A 154 15.76 4.87 -6.83
CA SER A 154 15.58 5.41 -8.19
C SER A 154 14.58 4.64 -9.05
N ASP A 155 14.33 3.37 -8.70
CA ASP A 155 13.62 2.42 -9.55
C ASP A 155 12.13 2.31 -9.19
N VAL A 156 11.72 2.92 -8.07
CA VAL A 156 10.37 2.93 -7.53
C VAL A 156 10.07 4.30 -6.94
N GLU A 157 8.80 4.69 -6.93
CA GLU A 157 8.36 5.98 -6.39
C GLU A 157 7.27 5.78 -5.34
N LEU A 158 7.43 6.38 -4.16
CA LEU A 158 6.40 6.47 -3.14
C LEU A 158 5.56 7.72 -3.36
N TYR A 159 4.24 7.58 -3.24
CA TYR A 159 3.30 8.70 -3.32
C TYR A 159 2.14 8.52 -2.34
N HIS A 160 1.50 9.63 -2.00
CA HIS A 160 0.31 9.66 -1.16
C HIS A 160 -0.93 9.43 -2.01
N TYR A 161 -1.77 8.47 -1.62
CA TYR A 161 -3.07 8.23 -2.24
C TYR A 161 -4.09 9.24 -1.70
N VAL A 162 -4.70 10.03 -2.58
CA VAL A 162 -5.65 11.12 -2.28
C VAL A 162 -6.88 11.08 -3.17
#